data_AF-A0A218ZBQ3-F1
#
_entry.id   AF-A0A218ZBQ3-F1
#
_cell.length_a   1.000
_cell.length_b   1.000
_cell.length_c   1.000
_cell.angle_alpha   90.00
_cell.angle_beta   90.00
_cell.angle_gamma   90.00
#
_symmetry.space_group_name_H-M   'P 1'
#
loop_
_entity.id
_entity.type
_entity.pdbx_description
1 polymer ?
#
loop_
_entity_poly.entity_id
_entity_poly.type
_entity_poly.pdbx_seq_one_letter_code
_entity_poly.pdbx_strand_id
1 'polypeptide(L)'
;MKDVDHELLGDAERRKLEGDDWIWNGMPEELLSSVDVDDVWNRWRSALPSQDVRVSEDAGRYLCDFIYFSSLAHLTKEGEDRRVVFLHVPVRADEEAIENGIEVTLELIRAIVQSERMKRFLAQ
;
A
#
# COMPACT_ATOMS: atom_id res chain seq x y z
N MET A 1 -11.74 12.37 -10.88
CA MET A 1 -11.86 11.08 -11.58
C MET A 1 -13.30 10.61 -11.45
N LYS A 2 -13.81 9.88 -12.45
CA LYS A 2 -15.17 9.32 -12.41
C LYS A 2 -15.13 7.88 -11.91
N ASP A 3 -16.12 7.47 -11.13
CA ASP A 3 -16.29 6.10 -10.64
C ASP A 3 -16.85 5.16 -11.73
N VAL A 4 -17.21 3.95 -11.33
CA VAL A 4 -17.80 2.92 -12.22
C VAL A 4 -19.17 3.32 -12.78
N ASP A 5 -19.85 4.25 -12.12
CA ASP A 5 -21.15 4.80 -12.51
C ASP A 5 -20.99 6.13 -13.29
N HIS A 6 -19.75 6.50 -13.62
CA HIS A 6 -19.37 7.73 -14.31
C HIS A 6 -19.64 9.03 -13.54
N GLU A 7 -19.81 8.94 -12.22
CA GLU A 7 -20.00 10.07 -11.32
C GLU A 7 -18.68 10.55 -10.73
N LEU A 8 -18.58 11.85 -10.42
CA LEU A 8 -17.43 12.37 -9.68
C LEU A 8 -17.62 12.05 -8.20
N LEU A 9 -16.57 11.55 -7.54
CA LEU A 9 -16.60 11.17 -6.11
C LEU A 9 -17.03 12.31 -5.16
N GLY A 10 -16.96 13.57 -5.60
CA GLY A 10 -17.43 14.70 -4.82
C GLY A 10 -16.56 15.07 -3.61
N ASP A 11 -15.44 14.39 -3.40
CA ASP A 11 -14.55 14.59 -2.23
C ASP A 11 -14.09 16.03 -2.05
N ALA A 12 -13.81 16.75 -3.15
CA ALA A 12 -13.41 18.15 -3.08
C ALA A 12 -14.52 19.06 -2.53
N GLU A 13 -15.78 18.80 -2.91
CA GLU A 13 -16.93 19.57 -2.43
C GLU A 13 -17.30 19.15 -1.00
N ARG A 14 -17.24 17.84 -0.68
CA ARG A 14 -17.40 17.35 0.69
C ARG A 14 -16.36 17.93 1.64
N ARG A 15 -15.09 17.95 1.24
CA ARG A 15 -14.00 18.56 2.03
C ARG A 15 -14.26 20.04 2.31
N LYS A 16 -14.79 20.80 1.35
CA LYS A 16 -15.19 22.21 1.57
C LYS A 16 -16.34 22.34 2.55
N LEU A 17 -17.33 21.44 2.47
CA LEU A 17 -18.52 21.47 3.32
C LEU A 17 -18.23 21.03 4.76
N GLU A 18 -17.49 19.92 4.92
CA GLU A 18 -17.14 19.32 6.21
C GLU A 18 -16.03 20.11 6.91
N GLY A 19 -15.16 20.81 6.17
CA GLY A 19 -14.13 21.67 6.73
C GLY A 19 -13.25 20.92 7.73
N ASP A 20 -13.33 21.31 9.00
CA ASP A 20 -12.55 20.70 10.07
C ASP A 20 -12.99 19.26 10.41
N ASP A 21 -14.24 18.91 10.11
CA ASP A 21 -14.81 17.57 10.33
C ASP A 21 -14.45 16.58 9.22
N TRP A 22 -13.75 17.01 8.16
CA TRP A 22 -13.31 16.13 7.09
C TRP A 22 -12.45 14.98 7.62
N ILE A 23 -12.71 13.76 7.16
CA ILE A 23 -12.06 12.54 7.68
C ILE A 23 -10.53 12.53 7.56
N TRP A 24 -9.96 13.32 6.65
CA TRP A 24 -8.51 13.50 6.50
C TRP A 24 -8.09 14.96 6.73
N ASN A 25 -8.86 15.73 7.49
CA ASN A 25 -8.43 17.06 7.90
C ASN A 25 -7.05 16.98 8.58
N GLY A 26 -6.18 17.91 8.23
CA GLY A 26 -4.79 17.95 8.70
C GLY A 26 -3.83 16.91 8.08
N MET A 27 -4.29 16.04 7.18
CA MET A 27 -3.39 15.11 6.47
C MET A 27 -2.73 15.77 5.26
N PRO A 28 -1.47 15.41 4.94
CA PRO A 28 -0.83 15.83 3.71
C PRO A 28 -1.51 15.22 2.48
N GLU A 29 -1.24 15.78 1.29
CA GLU A 29 -1.76 15.23 0.03
C GLU A 29 -1.17 13.86 -0.30
N GLU A 30 0.04 13.59 0.17
CA GLU A 30 0.75 12.33 -0.03
C GLU A 30 1.27 11.80 1.31
N LEU A 31 1.12 10.49 1.52
CA LEU A 31 1.65 9.78 2.68
C LEU A 31 2.56 8.65 2.20
N LEU A 32 3.73 8.54 2.82
CA LEU A 32 4.68 7.46 2.55
C LEU A 32 4.65 6.43 3.67
N SER A 33 4.72 5.15 3.27
CA SER A 33 4.94 4.05 4.19
C SER A 33 6.27 4.22 4.94
N SER A 34 6.30 3.76 6.18
CA SER A 34 7.55 3.68 6.97
C SER A 34 8.34 2.38 6.70
N VAL A 35 7.79 1.46 5.90
CA VAL A 35 8.47 0.24 5.47
C VAL A 35 9.58 0.60 4.48
N ASP A 36 10.73 -0.05 4.62
CA ASP A 36 11.81 0.04 3.64
C ASP A 36 11.45 -0.78 2.39
N VAL A 37 10.67 -0.17 1.49
CA VAL A 37 10.14 -0.84 0.30
C VAL A 37 11.25 -1.39 -0.58
N ASP A 38 12.39 -0.70 -0.67
CA ASP A 38 13.52 -1.14 -1.48
C ASP A 38 14.20 -2.37 -0.89
N ASP A 39 14.47 -2.41 0.41
CA ASP A 39 15.02 -3.62 1.08
C ASP A 39 14.03 -4.80 1.00
N VAL A 40 12.74 -4.54 1.22
CA VAL A 40 11.68 -5.56 1.06
C VAL A 40 11.65 -6.12 -0.36
N TRP A 41 11.62 -5.25 -1.38
CA TRP A 41 11.59 -5.66 -2.78
C TRP A 41 12.85 -6.45 -3.16
N ASN A 42 14.03 -6.02 -2.69
CA ASN A 42 15.28 -6.72 -2.94
C ASN A 42 15.25 -8.15 -2.37
N ARG A 43 14.75 -8.35 -1.15
CA ARG A 43 14.60 -9.69 -0.56
C ARG A 43 13.57 -10.53 -1.31
N TRP A 44 12.43 -9.92 -1.63
CA TRP A 44 11.30 -10.58 -2.26
C TRP A 44 11.64 -11.10 -3.67
N ARG A 45 12.26 -10.26 -4.52
CA ARG A 45 12.69 -10.66 -5.87
C ARG A 45 13.79 -11.71 -5.84
N SER A 46 14.66 -11.70 -4.82
CA SER A 46 15.70 -12.73 -4.66
C SER A 46 15.12 -14.08 -4.23
N ALA A 47 14.04 -14.09 -3.46
CA ALA A 47 13.33 -15.32 -3.09
C ALA A 47 12.55 -15.93 -4.28
N LEU A 48 12.11 -15.09 -5.22
CA LEU A 48 11.30 -15.49 -6.38
C LEU A 48 11.95 -15.08 -7.71
N PRO A 49 13.11 -15.65 -8.08
CA PRO A 49 13.89 -15.21 -9.25
C PRO A 49 13.16 -15.43 -10.59
N SER A 50 12.13 -16.30 -10.63
CA SER A 50 11.31 -16.57 -11.81
C SER A 50 10.05 -15.71 -11.89
N GLN A 51 9.73 -14.92 -10.86
CA GLN A 51 8.52 -14.09 -10.83
C GLN A 51 8.86 -12.63 -11.15
N ASP A 52 7.98 -11.97 -11.91
CA ASP A 52 8.12 -10.56 -12.26
C ASP A 52 7.46 -9.66 -11.21
N VAL A 53 8.23 -9.27 -10.20
CA VAL A 53 7.78 -8.39 -9.11
C VAL A 53 8.51 -7.04 -9.16
N ARG A 54 7.76 -5.95 -8.98
CA ARG A 54 8.25 -4.58 -9.16
C ARG A 54 7.69 -3.64 -8.10
N VAL A 55 8.44 -2.60 -7.77
CA VAL A 55 7.93 -1.47 -6.98
C VAL A 55 7.06 -0.60 -7.89
N SER A 56 5.90 -0.18 -7.38
CA SER A 56 5.04 0.82 -8.02
C SER A 56 5.10 2.12 -7.22
N GLU A 57 5.31 3.24 -7.89
CA GLU A 57 5.25 4.57 -7.28
C GLU A 57 3.84 5.19 -7.34
N ASP A 58 2.91 4.53 -8.03
CA ASP A 58 1.51 4.96 -8.17
C ASP A 58 0.58 3.78 -7.82
N ALA A 59 -0.26 3.95 -6.80
CA ALA A 59 -1.24 2.95 -6.37
C ALA A 59 -2.55 2.98 -7.18
N GLY A 60 -2.60 3.81 -8.23
CA GLY A 60 -3.81 4.11 -8.98
C GLY A 60 -4.57 5.29 -8.37
N ARG A 61 -5.75 5.59 -8.91
CA ARG A 61 -6.54 6.79 -8.49
C ARG A 61 -7.95 6.47 -8.03
N TYR A 62 -8.20 5.22 -7.66
CA TYR A 62 -9.52 4.74 -7.24
C TYR A 62 -9.44 4.06 -5.86
N LEU A 63 -10.12 2.93 -5.69
CA LEU A 63 -10.24 2.27 -4.40
C LEU A 63 -8.89 1.81 -3.80
N CYS A 64 -7.93 1.39 -4.63
CA CYS A 64 -6.62 0.95 -4.15
C CYS A 64 -5.88 2.07 -3.40
N ASP A 65 -5.80 3.25 -4.02
CA ASP A 65 -5.18 4.43 -3.42
C ASP A 65 -5.98 4.95 -2.23
N PHE A 66 -7.32 4.96 -2.33
CA PHE A 66 -8.18 5.30 -1.20
C PHE A 66 -7.91 4.42 0.03
N ILE A 67 -7.86 3.09 -0.14
CA ILE A 67 -7.61 2.15 0.96
C ILE A 67 -6.19 2.37 1.51
N TYR A 68 -5.20 2.46 0.63
CA TYR A 68 -3.80 2.62 1.01
C TYR A 68 -3.59 3.93 1.79
N PHE A 69 -4.05 5.06 1.25
CA PHE A 69 -3.99 6.37 1.90
C PHE A 69 -4.76 6.35 3.23
N SER A 70 -5.96 5.77 3.27
CA SER A 70 -6.76 5.68 4.50
C SER A 70 -6.04 4.92 5.61
N SER A 71 -5.41 3.78 5.29
CA SER A 71 -4.62 3.02 6.26
C SER A 71 -3.41 3.80 6.77
N LEU A 72 -2.70 4.52 5.89
CA LEU A 72 -1.58 5.39 6.28
C LEU A 72 -2.05 6.57 7.16
N ALA A 73 -3.14 7.21 6.77
CA ALA A 73 -3.72 8.36 7.49
C ALA A 73 -4.21 7.95 8.88
N HIS A 74 -4.81 6.76 9.01
CA HIS A 74 -5.22 6.20 10.30
C HIS A 74 -4.03 6.08 11.26
N LEU A 75 -2.95 5.42 10.85
CA LEU A 75 -1.75 5.28 11.68
C LEU A 75 -1.09 6.62 11.99
N THR A 76 -1.12 7.55 11.03
CA THR A 76 -0.60 8.92 11.22
C THR A 76 -1.35 9.65 12.33
N LYS A 77 -2.68 9.52 12.39
CA LYS A 77 -3.52 10.15 13.41
C LYS A 77 -3.29 9.56 14.80
N GLU A 78 -3.04 8.26 14.88
CA GLU A 78 -2.71 7.58 16.15
C GLU A 78 -1.25 7.79 16.59
N GLY A 79 -0.42 8.46 15.77
CA GLY A 79 1.00 8.66 16.05
C GLY A 79 1.83 7.37 15.96
N GLU A 80 1.34 6.38 15.22
CA GLU A 80 2.00 5.09 15.01
C GLU A 80 2.89 5.09 13.75
N ASP A 81 3.85 4.16 13.70
CA ASP A 81 4.62 3.90 12.49
C ASP A 81 3.68 3.45 11.35
N ARG A 82 3.75 4.13 10.21
CA ARG A 82 2.96 3.87 9.01
C ARG A 82 3.41 2.59 8.27
N ARG A 83 3.41 1.45 8.96
CA ARG A 83 3.85 0.14 8.41
C ARG A 83 2.77 -0.48 7.54
N VAL A 84 2.49 0.13 6.40
CA VAL A 84 1.48 -0.30 5.44
C VAL A 84 2.15 -0.61 4.11
N VAL A 85 1.80 -1.72 3.48
CA VAL A 85 2.19 -2.08 2.11
C VAL A 85 0.93 -2.44 1.35
N PHE A 86 0.85 -2.03 0.08
CA PHE A 86 -0.22 -2.41 -0.83
C PHE A 86 0.35 -3.25 -1.97
N LEU A 87 -0.33 -4.35 -2.33
CA LEU A 87 0.10 -5.26 -3.39
C LEU A 87 -0.94 -5.26 -4.52
N HIS A 88 -0.56 -4.75 -5.68
CA HIS A 88 -1.32 -4.98 -6.91
C HIS A 88 -1.00 -6.35 -7.48
N VAL A 89 -2.04 -7.10 -7.83
CA VAL A 89 -1.92 -8.41 -8.48
C VAL A 89 -2.59 -8.39 -9.87
N PRO A 90 -2.11 -9.20 -10.83
CA PRO A 90 -2.77 -9.33 -12.13
C PRO A 90 -4.22 -9.83 -12.02
N VAL A 91 -5.05 -9.52 -13.02
CA VAL A 91 -6.48 -9.89 -13.06
C VAL A 91 -6.74 -11.40 -13.26
N ARG A 92 -5.73 -12.15 -13.72
CA ARG A 92 -5.85 -13.58 -14.04
C ARG A 92 -6.14 -14.39 -12.77
N ALA A 93 -7.13 -15.27 -12.83
CA ALA A 93 -7.63 -16.03 -11.66
C ALA A 93 -7.86 -17.52 -11.98
N ASP A 94 -7.10 -18.08 -12.93
CA ASP A 94 -7.00 -19.54 -13.08
C ASP A 94 -6.19 -20.16 -11.93
N GLU A 95 -6.23 -21.49 -11.80
CA GLU A 95 -5.59 -22.21 -10.70
C GLU A 95 -4.08 -21.90 -10.59
N GLU A 96 -3.38 -21.88 -11.73
CA GLU A 96 -1.96 -21.52 -11.79
C GLU A 96 -1.72 -20.08 -11.32
N ALA A 97 -2.57 -19.13 -11.71
CA ALA A 97 -2.47 -17.74 -11.28
C ALA A 97 -2.73 -17.58 -9.77
N ILE A 98 -3.67 -18.35 -9.20
CA ILE A 98 -3.97 -18.35 -7.77
C ILE A 98 -2.80 -18.93 -6.98
N GLU A 99 -2.26 -20.07 -7.41
CA GLU A 99 -1.10 -20.71 -6.78
C GLU A 99 0.12 -19.76 -6.78
N ASN A 100 0.41 -19.16 -7.93
CA ASN A 100 1.46 -18.14 -8.05
C ASN A 100 1.18 -16.94 -7.13
N GLY A 101 -0.05 -16.44 -7.09
CA GLY A 101 -0.44 -15.32 -6.23
C GLY A 101 -0.24 -15.61 -4.74
N ILE A 102 -0.53 -16.84 -4.31
CA ILE A 102 -0.27 -17.30 -2.93
C ILE A 102 1.23 -17.28 -2.63
N GLU A 103 2.04 -17.91 -3.50
CA GLU A 103 3.49 -17.97 -3.33
C GLU A 103 4.10 -16.56 -3.26
N VAL A 104 3.73 -15.71 -4.22
CA VAL A 104 4.16 -14.31 -4.34
C VAL A 104 3.81 -13.52 -3.08
N THR A 105 2.59 -13.67 -2.56
CA THR A 105 2.15 -12.97 -1.35
C THR A 105 2.86 -13.47 -0.09
N LEU A 106 3.08 -14.78 0.04
CA LEU A 106 3.79 -15.37 1.17
C LEU A 106 5.23 -14.88 1.25
N GLU A 107 5.93 -14.83 0.12
CA GLU A 107 7.30 -14.31 0.09
C GLU A 107 7.37 -12.80 0.35
N LEU A 108 6.37 -12.02 -0.06
CA LEU A 108 6.28 -10.61 0.31
C LEU A 108 6.19 -10.45 1.84
N ILE A 109 5.32 -11.21 2.50
CA ILE A 109 5.17 -11.17 3.96
C ILE A 109 6.49 -11.55 4.65
N ARG A 110 7.17 -12.61 4.16
CA ARG A 110 8.48 -13.02 4.68
C ARG A 110 9.52 -11.90 4.54
N ALA A 111 9.58 -11.26 3.37
CA ALA A 111 10.50 -10.15 3.10
C ALA A 111 10.24 -8.94 4.02
N ILE A 112 8.97 -8.57 4.24
CA ILE A 112 8.59 -7.49 5.17
C ILE A 112 9.09 -7.81 6.59
N VAL A 113 8.82 -9.01 7.09
CA VAL A 113 9.23 -9.42 8.45
C VAL A 113 10.75 -9.44 8.58
N GLN A 114 11.48 -9.93 7.58
CA GLN A 114 12.94 -9.95 7.59
C GLN A 114 13.54 -8.54 7.58
N SER A 115 13.03 -7.65 6.72
CA SER A 115 13.45 -6.25 6.64
C SER A 115 13.27 -5.53 7.97
N GLU A 116 12.08 -5.62 8.56
CA GLU A 116 11.77 -4.99 9.86
C GLU A 116 12.62 -5.55 11.00
N ARG A 117 12.88 -6.87 11.03
CA ARG A 117 13.77 -7.46 12.03
C ARG A 117 15.20 -6.95 11.91
N MET A 118 15.71 -6.81 10.68
CA MET A 118 17.06 -6.28 10.44
C MET A 118 17.14 -4.81 10.84
N LYS A 119 16.17 -3.98 10.45
CA LYS A 119 16.08 -2.57 10.83
C LYS A 119 16.10 -2.39 12.35
N ARG A 120 15.33 -3.20 13.09
CA ARG A 120 15.32 -3.18 14.57
C ARG A 120 16.61 -3.68 15.21
N PHE A 121 17.29 -4.62 14.58
CA PHE A 121 18.59 -5.11 15.07
C PHE A 121 19.69 -4.05 14.90
N LEU A 122 19.70 -3.32 13.78
CA LEU A 122 20.67 -2.26 13.51
C LEU A 122 20.41 -0.96 14.29
N ALA A 123 19.19 -0.76 14.79
CA ALA A 123 18.81 0.40 15.60
C ALA A 123 19.11 0.23 17.11
N GLN A 124 19.66 -0.92 17.53
CA GLN A 124 20.12 -1.21 18.90
C GLN A 124 21.62 -0.95 19.03
#